data_AF-A0A7K3IU19-F1
#
_entry.id   AF-A0A7K3IU19-F1
#
_cell.length_a   1.000
_cell.length_b   1.000
_cell.length_c   1.000
_cell.angle_alpha   90.00
_cell.angle_beta   90.00
_cell.angle_gamma   90.00
#
_symmetry.space_group_name_H-M   'P 1'
#
loop_
_entity.id
_entity.type
_entity.pdbx_description
1 polymer ?
#
loop_
_entity_poly.entity_id
_entity_poly.type
_entity_poly.pdbx_seq_one_letter_code
_entity_poly.pdbx_strand_id
1 'polypeptide(L)'
;MEESILKESKMRKHVTVVGAIHIGFGILGLIGALAVFFALNFAKGFVSGEEIPNVVLSFLAASLPLLIGFMSTLGLVGGIGLIAFKSWARYLIIVVAALGCLNIPIGTLKGVYSLWVLLQDDTIKLFNSN
;
A
#
# COMPACT_ATOMS: atom_id res chain seq x y z
N MET A 1 25.04 -17.22 -19.51
CA MET A 1 24.09 -16.41 -20.31
C MET A 1 22.66 -16.90 -20.11
N GLU A 2 22.39 -18.20 -20.23
CA GLU A 2 21.07 -18.78 -19.98
C GLU A 2 20.60 -18.62 -18.52
N GLU A 3 21.50 -18.87 -17.56
CA GLU A 3 21.20 -18.75 -16.13
C GLU A 3 20.80 -17.31 -15.71
N SER A 4 21.45 -16.28 -16.29
CA SER A 4 21.10 -14.88 -16.03
C SER A 4 19.73 -14.50 -16.57
N ILE A 5 19.37 -15.02 -17.75
CA ILE A 5 18.05 -14.76 -18.38
C ILE A 5 16.93 -15.41 -17.56
N LEU A 6 17.16 -16.64 -17.08
CA LEU A 6 16.21 -17.36 -16.22
C LEU A 6 15.98 -16.62 -14.89
N LYS A 7 17.05 -16.11 -14.29
CA LYS A 7 16.99 -15.34 -13.05
C LYS A 7 16.19 -14.04 -13.21
N GLU A 8 16.44 -13.31 -14.29
CA GLU A 8 15.73 -12.07 -14.61
C GLU A 8 14.22 -12.31 -14.85
N SER A 9 13.86 -13.35 -15.59
CA SER A 9 12.47 -13.78 -15.80
C SER A 9 11.76 -14.10 -14.49
N LYS A 10 12.45 -14.78 -13.56
CA LYS A 10 11.91 -15.08 -12.22
C LYS A 10 11.69 -13.81 -11.40
N MET A 11 12.62 -12.87 -11.44
CA MET A 11 12.51 -11.61 -10.69
C MET A 11 11.42 -10.69 -11.23
N ARG A 12 11.21 -10.64 -12.55
CA ARG A 12 10.05 -9.97 -13.14
C ARG A 12 8.74 -10.49 -12.55
N LYS A 13 8.58 -11.82 -12.42
CA LYS A 13 7.39 -12.41 -11.79
C LYS A 13 7.23 -11.99 -10.34
N HIS A 14 8.30 -12.00 -9.55
CA HIS A 14 8.24 -11.56 -8.15
C HIS A 14 7.86 -10.08 -8.02
N VAL A 15 8.40 -9.21 -8.86
CA VAL A 15 8.04 -7.78 -8.90
C VAL A 15 6.57 -7.60 -9.27
N THR A 16 6.06 -8.33 -10.27
CA THR A 16 4.64 -8.30 -10.65
C THR A 16 3.74 -8.77 -9.51
N VAL A 17 4.12 -9.83 -8.78
CA VAL A 17 3.39 -10.31 -7.61
C VAL A 17 3.35 -9.25 -6.52
N VAL A 18 4.48 -8.60 -6.21
CA VAL A 18 4.52 -7.48 -5.25
C VAL A 18 3.61 -6.35 -5.71
N GLY A 19 3.68 -5.94 -6.98
CA GLY A 19 2.81 -4.91 -7.54
C GLY A 19 1.33 -5.26 -7.39
N ALA A 20 0.95 -6.50 -7.73
CA ALA A 20 -0.43 -6.99 -7.59
C ALA A 20 -0.92 -7.02 -6.13
N ILE A 21 -0.06 -7.40 -5.18
CA ILE A 21 -0.37 -7.36 -3.74
C ILE A 21 -0.68 -5.91 -3.33
N HIS A 22 0.15 -4.94 -3.71
CA HIS A 22 -0.07 -3.54 -3.35
C HIS A 22 -1.32 -2.94 -4.02
N ILE A 23 -1.63 -3.33 -5.26
CA ILE A 23 -2.90 -2.93 -5.91
C ILE A 23 -4.09 -3.53 -5.16
N GLY A 24 -4.08 -4.84 -4.88
CA GLY A 24 -5.17 -5.52 -4.18
C GLY A 24 -5.43 -4.91 -2.81
N PHE A 25 -4.39 -4.71 -2.00
CA PHE A 25 -4.49 -4.05 -0.70
C PHE A 25 -4.83 -2.55 -0.81
N GLY A 26 -4.41 -1.88 -1.89
CA GLY A 26 -4.79 -0.50 -2.18
C GLY A 26 -6.29 -0.37 -2.41
N ILE A 27 -6.87 -1.23 -3.26
CA ILE A 27 -8.32 -1.27 -3.52
C ILE A 27 -9.08 -1.62 -2.24
N LEU A 28 -8.67 -2.68 -1.53
CA LEU A 28 -9.31 -3.08 -0.27
C LEU A 28 -9.24 -1.97 0.78
N GLY A 29 -8.12 -1.26 0.88
CA GLY A 29 -7.96 -0.15 1.80
C GLY A 29 -8.77 1.08 1.40
N LEU A 30 -8.97 1.37 0.10
CA LEU A 30 -9.89 2.42 -0.34
C LEU A 30 -11.34 2.08 0.00
N ILE A 31 -11.76 0.84 -0.22
CA ILE A 31 -13.09 0.36 0.18
C ILE A 31 -13.23 0.46 1.71
N GLY A 32 -12.21 0.04 2.46
CA GLY A 32 -12.16 0.17 3.91
C GLY A 32 -12.23 1.62 4.38
N ALA A 33 -11.53 2.55 3.72
CA ALA A 33 -11.59 3.97 4.03
C ALA A 33 -13.00 4.53 3.85
N LEU A 34 -13.68 4.18 2.75
CA LEU A 34 -15.08 4.55 2.54
C LEU A 34 -16.00 3.94 3.60
N ALA A 35 -15.83 2.65 3.91
CA ALA A 35 -16.62 1.99 4.94
C ALA A 35 -16.45 2.65 6.32
N VAL A 36 -15.22 2.97 6.72
CA VAL A 36 -14.92 3.68 7.97
C VAL A 36 -15.50 5.09 7.95
N PHE A 37 -15.40 5.81 6.82
CA PHE A 37 -16.00 7.14 6.67
C PHE A 37 -17.51 7.10 6.90
N PHE A 38 -18.23 6.20 6.22
CA PHE A 38 -19.68 6.07 6.39
C PHE A 38 -20.04 5.60 7.81
N ALA A 39 -19.33 4.63 8.36
CA ALA A 39 -19.58 4.11 9.70
C ALA A 39 -19.42 5.18 10.78
N LEU A 40 -18.35 5.98 10.73
CA LEU A 40 -18.09 7.04 11.71
C LEU A 40 -19.09 8.20 11.56
N ASN A 41 -19.45 8.59 10.33
CA ASN A 41 -20.47 9.60 10.10
C ASN A 41 -21.87 9.12 10.56
N PHE A 42 -22.18 7.84 10.39
CA PHE A 42 -23.41 7.25 10.91
C PHE A 42 -23.41 7.24 12.45
N ALA A 43 -22.30 6.83 13.08
CA ALA A 43 -22.14 6.84 14.54
C ALA A 43 -22.30 8.25 15.14
N LYS A 44 -21.81 9.28 14.43
CA LYS A 44 -21.97 10.69 14.81
C LYS A 44 -23.45 11.09 14.99
N GLY A 45 -24.37 10.50 14.22
CA GLY A 45 -25.81 10.77 14.34
C GLY A 45 -26.37 10.44 15.73
N PHE A 46 -25.83 9.42 16.39
CA PHE A 46 -26.30 8.95 17.70
C PHE A 46 -25.79 9.78 18.89
N VAL A 47 -24.71 10.55 18.70
CA VAL A 47 -24.08 11.36 19.75
C VAL A 47 -24.27 12.86 19.52
N SER A 48 -25.18 13.24 18.62
CA SER A 48 -25.38 14.63 18.18
C SER A 48 -25.76 15.61 19.29
N GLY A 49 -26.30 15.12 20.42
CA GLY A 49 -26.65 15.91 21.60
C GLY A 49 -25.52 16.10 22.61
N GLU A 50 -24.36 15.45 22.45
CA GLU A 50 -23.23 15.55 23.37
C GLU A 50 -22.04 16.25 22.69
N GLU A 51 -21.53 17.31 23.30
CA GLU A 51 -20.52 18.18 22.68
C GLU A 51 -19.16 17.47 22.53
N ILE A 52 -18.68 16.82 23.59
CA ILE A 52 -17.35 16.16 23.61
C ILE A 52 -17.28 14.98 22.62
N PRO A 53 -18.21 13.99 22.63
CA PRO A 53 -18.17 12.87 21.69
C PRO A 53 -18.32 13.31 20.24
N ASN A 54 -19.15 14.33 19.98
CA ASN A 54 -19.36 14.85 18.63
C ASN A 54 -18.07 15.45 18.04
N VAL A 55 -17.32 16.23 18.81
CA VAL A 55 -16.03 16.79 18.38
C VAL A 55 -15.01 15.69 18.09
N VAL A 56 -14.86 14.73 19.00
CA VAL A 56 -13.90 13.62 18.85
C VAL A 56 -14.25 12.74 17.65
N LEU A 57 -15.51 12.33 17.50
CA LEU A 57 -15.94 11.53 16.35
C LEU A 57 -15.81 12.30 15.04
N SER A 58 -16.07 13.61 15.02
CA SER A 58 -15.88 14.43 13.81
C SER A 58 -14.42 14.45 13.37
N PHE A 59 -13.48 14.61 14.32
CA PHE A 59 -12.06 14.59 14.02
C PHE A 59 -11.62 13.21 13.50
N LEU A 60 -12.06 12.13 14.14
CA LEU A 60 -11.76 10.76 13.71
C LEU A 60 -12.39 10.41 12.35
N ALA A 61 -13.64 10.83 12.11
CA ALA A 61 -14.37 10.60 10.86
C ALA A 61 -13.70 11.27 9.66
N ALA A 62 -12.98 12.38 9.86
CA ALA A 62 -12.19 13.02 8.82
C ALA A 62 -10.78 12.42 8.70
N SER A 63 -10.06 12.30 9.81
CA SER A 63 -8.63 11.95 9.82
C SER A 63 -8.35 10.49 9.45
N LEU A 64 -9.11 9.53 10.00
CA LEU A 64 -8.84 8.10 9.79
C LEU A 64 -9.06 7.69 8.33
N PRO A 65 -10.23 7.96 7.69
CA PRO A 65 -10.43 7.61 6.28
C PRO A 65 -9.44 8.30 5.36
N LEU A 66 -9.06 9.55 5.66
CA LEU A 66 -8.08 10.28 4.86
C LEU A 66 -6.70 9.62 4.93
N LEU A 67 -6.24 9.24 6.14
CA LEU A 67 -4.96 8.56 6.31
C LEU A 67 -4.94 7.19 5.61
N ILE A 68 -5.99 6.39 5.80
CA ILE A 68 -6.12 5.08 5.15
C ILE A 68 -6.17 5.26 3.63
N GLY A 69 -7.02 6.15 3.13
CA GLY A 69 -7.17 6.45 1.72
C GLY A 69 -5.86 6.91 1.08
N PHE A 70 -5.12 7.81 1.73
CA PHE A 70 -3.83 8.28 1.26
C PHE A 70 -2.79 7.17 1.17
N MET A 71 -2.69 6.30 2.18
CA MET A 71 -1.76 5.15 2.12
C MET A 71 -2.18 4.15 1.05
N SER A 72 -3.47 3.94 0.87
CA SER A 72 -4.02 3.05 -0.15
C SER A 72 -3.80 3.57 -1.56
N THR A 73 -3.94 4.87 -1.82
CA THR A 73 -3.66 5.45 -3.13
C THR A 73 -2.17 5.36 -3.46
N LEU A 74 -1.27 5.63 -2.52
CA LEU A 74 0.17 5.45 -2.71
C LEU A 74 0.52 3.99 -3.04
N GLY A 75 -0.04 3.03 -2.30
CA GLY A 75 0.15 1.61 -2.59
C GLY A 75 -0.38 1.21 -3.98
N LEU A 76 -1.55 1.73 -4.36
CA LEU A 76 -2.16 1.46 -5.66
C LEU A 76 -1.33 2.04 -6.82
N VAL A 77 -0.96 3.32 -6.73
CA VAL A 77 -0.15 4.01 -7.75
C VAL A 77 1.23 3.38 -7.86
N GLY A 78 1.87 3.06 -6.73
CA GLY A 78 3.15 2.37 -6.72
C GLY A 78 3.06 0.94 -7.26
N GLY A 79 1.99 0.22 -6.96
CA GLY A 79 1.77 -1.14 -7.47
C GLY A 79 1.58 -1.16 -8.99
N ILE A 80 0.80 -0.21 -9.53
CA ILE A 80 0.66 -0.03 -10.99
C ILE A 80 2.02 0.33 -11.61
N GLY A 81 2.75 1.26 -11.00
CA GLY A 81 4.07 1.66 -11.46
C GLY A 81 5.10 0.51 -11.44
N LEU A 82 5.02 -0.40 -10.46
CA LEU A 82 5.88 -1.59 -10.37
C LEU A 82 5.61 -2.57 -11.52
N ILE A 83 4.33 -2.83 -11.84
CA ILE A 83 3.95 -3.72 -12.96
C ILE A 83 4.38 -3.10 -14.30
N ALA A 84 4.34 -1.77 -14.40
CA ALA A 84 4.87 -1.03 -15.55
C ALA A 84 6.41 -0.88 -15.54
N PHE A 85 7.11 -1.52 -14.58
CA PHE A 85 8.56 -1.47 -14.40
C PHE A 85 9.14 -0.05 -14.40
N LYS A 86 8.42 0.91 -13.80
CA LYS A 86 8.90 2.30 -13.65
C LYS A 86 9.82 2.43 -12.44
N SER A 87 10.98 3.04 -12.64
CA SER A 87 12.03 3.17 -11.61
C SER A 87 11.59 3.98 -10.39
N TRP A 88 10.71 4.99 -10.56
CA TRP A 88 10.13 5.75 -9.44
C TRP A 88 9.23 4.91 -8.52
N ALA A 89 8.56 3.89 -9.07
CA ALA A 89 7.60 3.08 -8.33
C ALA A 89 8.28 2.18 -7.28
N ARG A 90 9.52 1.76 -7.57
CA ARG A 90 10.34 1.00 -6.63
C ARG A 90 10.59 1.78 -5.34
N TYR A 91 11.05 3.02 -5.44
CA TYR A 91 11.31 3.84 -4.26
C TYR A 91 10.03 4.12 -3.46
N LEU A 92 8.93 4.42 -4.16
CA LEU A 92 7.64 4.63 -3.52
C LEU A 92 7.21 3.40 -2.72
N ILE A 93 7.24 2.21 -3.33
CA ILE A 93 6.79 0.98 -2.65
C ILE A 93 7.75 0.55 -1.54
N ILE A 94 9.05 0.85 -1.62
CA ILE A 94 9.96 0.63 -0.49
C ILE A 94 9.49 1.44 0.74
N VAL A 95 9.17 2.72 0.55
CA VAL A 95 8.67 3.57 1.64
C VAL A 95 7.32 3.07 2.15
N VAL A 96 6.37 2.77 1.26
CA VAL A 96 5.04 2.25 1.64
C VAL A 96 5.14 0.90 2.33
N ALA A 97 6.04 0.01 1.91
CA ALA A 97 6.27 -1.27 2.55
C ALA A 97 6.87 -1.12 3.95
N ALA A 98 7.84 -0.23 4.13
CA ALA A 98 8.44 0.07 5.43
C ALA A 98 7.40 0.64 6.42
N LEU A 99 6.59 1.62 5.98
CA LEU A 99 5.47 2.14 6.79
C LEU A 99 4.43 1.05 7.06
N GLY A 100 4.14 0.21 6.07
CA GLY A 100 3.23 -0.93 6.20
C GLY A 100 3.68 -1.95 7.23
N CYS A 101 4.99 -2.11 7.48
CA CYS A 101 5.50 -3.03 8.50
C CYS A 101 5.07 -2.67 9.92
N LEU A 102 4.70 -1.42 10.18
CA LEU A 102 4.16 -0.98 11.47
C LEU A 102 2.77 -1.58 11.76
N ASN A 103 2.07 -2.04 10.72
CA ASN A 103 0.76 -2.66 10.84
C ASN A 103 0.89 -4.19 10.96
N ILE A 104 1.10 -4.68 12.18
CA ILE A 104 1.27 -6.11 12.49
C ILE A 104 -0.10 -6.79 12.59
N PRO A 105 -0.31 -8.01 12.03
CA PRO A 105 0.66 -8.86 11.35
C PRO A 105 0.68 -8.75 9.82
N ILE A 106 -0.44 -8.34 9.20
CA ILE A 106 -0.63 -8.42 7.75
C ILE A 106 0.30 -7.44 7.01
N GLY A 107 0.45 -6.23 7.53
CA GLY A 107 1.30 -5.20 6.96
C GLY A 107 2.78 -5.57 6.98
N THR A 108 3.24 -6.20 8.06
CA THR A 108 4.61 -6.72 8.19
C THR A 108 4.90 -7.83 7.20
N LEU A 109 3.98 -8.81 7.06
CA LEU A 109 4.19 -9.92 6.12
C LEU A 109 4.33 -9.40 4.68
N LYS A 110 3.41 -8.55 4.23
CA LYS A 110 3.49 -7.96 2.88
C LYS A 110 4.71 -7.05 2.74
N GLY A 111 5.05 -6.30 3.79
CA GLY A 111 6.12 -5.30 3.78
C GLY A 111 7.49 -5.95 3.65
N VAL A 112 7.78 -6.96 4.47
CA VAL A 112 9.03 -7.73 4.41
C VAL A 112 9.19 -8.41 3.06
N TYR A 113 8.13 -9.03 2.51
CA TYR A 113 8.20 -9.64 1.18
C TYR A 113 8.49 -8.60 0.09
N SER A 114 7.82 -7.46 0.14
CA SER A 114 8.03 -6.36 -0.82
C SER A 114 9.45 -5.82 -0.76
N LEU A 115 9.97 -5.57 0.44
CA LEU A 115 11.33 -5.09 0.66
C LEU A 115 12.36 -6.11 0.14
N TRP A 116 12.18 -7.39 0.48
CA TRP A 116 13.07 -8.45 0.01
C TRP A 116 13.14 -8.52 -1.51
N VAL A 117 12.01 -8.44 -2.22
CA VAL A 117 11.98 -8.45 -3.71
C VAL A 117 12.61 -7.19 -4.29
N LEU A 118 12.28 -6.00 -3.77
CA LEU A 118 12.68 -4.71 -4.35
C LEU A 118 14.12 -4.30 -4.06
N LEU A 119 14.76 -4.93 -3.07
CA LEU A 119 16.15 -4.68 -2.69
C LEU A 119 17.14 -5.66 -3.34
N GLN A 120 16.68 -6.66 -4.11
CA GLN A 120 17.61 -7.57 -4.79
C GLN A 120 18.32 -6.89 -5.97
N ASP A 121 19.62 -7.17 -6.13
CA ASP A 121 20.44 -6.63 -7.22
C ASP A 121 19.86 -6.88 -8.62
N ASP A 122 19.24 -8.05 -8.82
CA ASP A 122 18.60 -8.40 -10.09
C ASP A 122 17.37 -7.51 -10.37
N THR A 123 16.61 -7.19 -9.33
CA THR A 123 15.52 -6.21 -9.41
C THR A 123 16.07 -4.83 -9.69
N ILE A 124 17.18 -4.43 -9.07
CA ILE A 124 17.83 -3.14 -9.33
C ILE A 124 18.21 -3.01 -10.80
N LYS A 125 18.87 -4.04 -11.36
CA LYS A 125 19.24 -4.09 -12.78
C LYS A 125 18.03 -4.00 -13.70
N LEU A 126 16.94 -4.68 -13.35
CA LEU A 126 15.68 -4.68 -14.10
C LEU A 126 15.07 -3.28 -14.24
N PHE A 127 15.16 -2.45 -13.19
CA PHE A 127 14.63 -1.08 -13.21
C PHE A 127 15.60 -0.03 -13.79
N ASN A 128 16.88 -0.36 -13.94
CA ASN A 128 17.91 0.51 -14.53
C ASN A 128 18.18 0.21 -16.01
N SER A 129 17.68 -0.92 -16.53
CA SER A 129 17.83 -1.34 -17.93
C SER A 129 16.73 -0.79 -18.86
N ASN A 130 15.74 -0.07 -18.31
CA ASN A 130 14.65 0.61 -19.01
C ASN A 130 14.85 2.12 -18.97
#